data_AF-A0AAE4VFR0-F1
#
_entry.id   AF-A0AAE4VFR0-F1
#
_cell.length_a   1.000
_cell.length_b   1.000
_cell.length_c   1.000
_cell.angle_alpha   90.00
_cell.angle_beta   90.00
_cell.angle_gamma   90.00
#
_symmetry.space_group_name_H-M   'P 1'
#
loop_
_entity.id
_entity.type
_entity.pdbx_description
1 polymer ?
#
loop_
_entity_poly.entity_id
_entity_poly.type
_entity_poly.pdbx_seq_one_letter_code
_entity_poly.pdbx_strand_id
1 'polypeptide(L)'
;MTVVLVDPRRPSLVPVEAIEFLTGDVQYTEEMPVKVPWSLPSARPAYDGEDAPVLLSSDPEHPAVKARLAAGDRLIAAPQAKAGERIVDAVAMMDKLRTDGPWESEQTHDSLRRYLLEETYELFDAVRGGNADELREELGDVLLQVLFHARIAEDAPVHPFNIDDVADSLVRKLGNRVPAVLAGESISLDEQLAQWEERKAQEQKVKARGSSMDDVPTGQPALALTQKVLARVAQAGLPADLVPATLTSVAVSADVDAENDLRSAVLEFMDTVRLVESDVAAGRRGEDVPEELDVTPLGSITEEEWRTYWPGAVAEPLVVDDFDDEDDAGDSADDAADDDSVAEVAPDEAASDVDDEPVAAEPDDETDEPG
;
A
#
# COMPACT_ATOMS: atom_id res chain seq x y z
N MET A 1 -4.66 -50.64 12.34
CA MET A 1 -4.48 -50.32 10.91
C MET A 1 -3.86 -48.92 10.84
N THR A 2 -3.67 -48.34 9.65
CA THR A 2 -3.00 -47.05 9.50
C THR A 2 -3.87 -46.08 8.71
N VAL A 3 -3.93 -44.83 9.15
CA VAL A 3 -4.48 -43.72 8.39
C VAL A 3 -3.30 -42.89 7.86
N VAL A 4 -3.23 -42.72 6.55
CA VAL A 4 -2.26 -41.84 5.89
C VAL A 4 -2.99 -40.58 5.45
N LEU A 5 -2.67 -39.45 6.08
CA LEU A 5 -3.17 -38.14 5.68
C LEU A 5 -2.14 -37.42 4.81
N VAL A 6 -2.51 -37.16 3.56
CA VAL A 6 -1.72 -36.33 2.64
C VAL A 6 -2.22 -34.90 2.65
N ASP A 7 -1.36 -33.97 2.24
CA ASP A 7 -1.75 -32.58 2.05
C ASP A 7 -2.77 -32.48 0.88
N PRO A 8 -3.98 -31.93 1.08
CA PRO A 8 -4.96 -31.77 0.00
C PRO A 8 -4.45 -30.90 -1.17
N ARG A 9 -3.48 -30.01 -0.92
CA ARG A 9 -2.84 -29.18 -1.96
C ARG A 9 -1.76 -29.95 -2.72
N ARG A 10 -1.14 -30.93 -2.07
CA ARG A 10 -0.04 -31.73 -2.62
C ARG A 10 -0.28 -33.22 -2.34
N PRO A 11 -1.37 -33.81 -2.84
CA PRO A 11 -1.78 -35.16 -2.45
C PRO A 11 -0.86 -36.26 -2.98
N SER A 12 0.08 -35.91 -3.87
CA SER A 12 1.17 -36.78 -4.32
C SER A 12 2.40 -36.76 -3.40
N LEU A 13 2.50 -35.81 -2.46
CA LEU A 13 3.55 -35.78 -1.44
C LEU A 13 3.13 -36.63 -0.25
N VAL A 14 3.72 -37.81 -0.18
CA VAL A 14 3.48 -38.77 0.90
C VAL A 14 4.58 -38.65 1.96
N PRO A 15 4.24 -38.67 3.26
CA PRO A 15 5.23 -38.79 4.32
C PRO A 15 6.13 -40.01 4.11
N VAL A 16 7.44 -39.85 4.34
CA VAL A 16 8.40 -40.95 4.11
C VAL A 16 8.04 -42.18 4.98
N GLU A 17 7.50 -41.98 6.18
CA GLU A 17 7.06 -43.11 7.03
C GLU A 17 5.86 -43.88 6.45
N ALA A 18 5.10 -43.32 5.52
CA ALA A 18 3.94 -43.98 4.91
C ALA A 18 4.31 -44.85 3.71
N ILE A 19 5.51 -44.72 3.14
CA ILE A 19 5.91 -45.41 1.88
C ILE A 19 5.74 -46.92 1.97
N GLU A 20 6.18 -47.55 3.07
CA GLU A 20 6.10 -49.01 3.23
C GLU A 20 4.65 -49.51 3.28
N PHE A 21 3.73 -48.70 3.81
CA PHE A 21 2.32 -49.03 3.98
C PHE A 21 1.54 -48.92 2.67
N LEU A 22 1.93 -47.99 1.79
CA LEU A 22 1.23 -47.75 0.51
C LEU A 22 1.50 -48.81 -0.57
N THR A 23 2.39 -49.76 -0.31
CA THR A 23 2.68 -50.87 -1.26
C THR A 23 1.69 -52.03 -1.16
N GLY A 24 0.88 -52.08 -0.10
CA GLY A 24 -0.11 -53.15 0.15
C GLY A 24 -1.54 -52.78 -0.27
N ASP A 25 -2.53 -53.43 0.35
CA ASP A 25 -3.95 -53.10 0.19
C ASP A 25 -4.27 -51.74 0.85
N VAL A 26 -4.69 -50.79 0.02
CA VAL A 26 -4.96 -49.40 0.42
C VAL A 26 -6.38 -49.04 0.02
N GLN A 27 -7.16 -48.54 0.97
CA GLN A 27 -8.40 -47.83 0.67
C GLN A 27 -8.13 -46.34 0.53
N TYR A 28 -8.82 -45.66 -0.39
CA TYR A 28 -8.76 -44.20 -0.53
C TYR A 28 -10.15 -43.56 -0.51
N THR A 29 -10.25 -42.36 0.05
CA THR A 29 -11.49 -41.57 0.10
C THR A 29 -11.70 -40.79 -1.20
N GLU A 30 -12.95 -40.44 -1.50
CA GLU A 30 -13.39 -39.94 -2.80
C GLU A 30 -12.81 -38.59 -3.24
N GLU A 31 -12.34 -37.76 -2.30
CA GLU A 31 -11.73 -36.47 -2.60
C GLU A 31 -10.32 -36.61 -3.20
N MET A 32 -9.71 -37.79 -3.11
CA MET A 32 -8.38 -38.04 -3.62
C MET A 32 -8.31 -37.89 -5.14
N PRO A 33 -7.39 -37.05 -5.68
CA PRO A 33 -7.24 -36.93 -7.13
C PRO A 33 -6.84 -38.26 -7.76
N VAL A 34 -7.57 -38.68 -8.80
CA VAL A 34 -7.49 -39.99 -9.47
C VAL A 34 -6.05 -40.44 -9.78
N LYS A 35 -5.14 -39.51 -10.09
CA LYS A 35 -3.72 -39.82 -10.36
C LYS A 35 -3.00 -40.48 -9.18
N VAL A 36 -3.37 -40.15 -7.95
CA VAL A 36 -2.72 -40.68 -6.74
C VAL A 36 -3.05 -42.16 -6.54
N PRO A 37 -4.31 -42.59 -6.40
CA PRO A 37 -4.63 -44.01 -6.23
C PRO A 37 -4.21 -44.86 -7.43
N TRP A 38 -4.24 -44.34 -8.66
CA TRP A 38 -3.75 -45.07 -9.85
C TRP A 38 -2.24 -45.33 -9.85
N SER A 39 -1.47 -44.58 -9.06
CA SER A 39 -0.03 -44.81 -8.90
C SER A 39 0.29 -45.89 -7.85
N LEU A 40 -0.72 -46.34 -7.09
CA LEU A 40 -0.57 -47.34 -6.04
C LEU A 40 -0.91 -48.74 -6.58
N PRO A 41 -0.15 -49.77 -6.18
CA PRO A 41 -0.26 -51.11 -6.76
C PRO A 41 -1.57 -51.83 -6.41
N SER A 42 -2.23 -51.48 -5.30
CA SER A 42 -3.44 -52.15 -4.82
C SER A 42 -4.34 -51.17 -4.06
N ALA A 43 -4.68 -50.05 -4.71
CA ALA A 43 -5.60 -49.05 -4.18
C ALA A 43 -7.05 -49.28 -4.66
N ARG A 44 -8.01 -49.15 -3.75
CA ARG A 44 -9.45 -49.26 -4.02
C ARG A 44 -10.25 -48.20 -3.24
N PRO A 45 -11.44 -47.80 -3.70
CA PRO A 45 -12.25 -46.81 -2.97
C PRO A 45 -12.65 -47.29 -1.57
N ALA A 46 -12.76 -46.36 -0.61
CA ALA A 46 -13.10 -46.67 0.77
C ALA A 46 -14.52 -47.26 0.94
N TYR A 47 -15.42 -47.02 0.00
CA TYR A 47 -16.77 -47.60 -0.02
C TYR A 47 -16.83 -49.04 -0.59
N ASP A 48 -15.71 -49.58 -1.08
CA ASP A 48 -15.65 -50.90 -1.68
C ASP A 48 -15.02 -51.92 -0.71
N GLY A 49 -15.75 -52.99 -0.40
CA GLY A 49 -15.28 -54.15 0.34
C GLY A 49 -15.03 -53.96 1.84
N GLU A 50 -14.26 -54.88 2.43
CA GLU A 50 -13.83 -54.83 3.82
C GLU A 50 -12.73 -53.78 4.05
N ASP A 51 -12.59 -53.32 5.29
CA ASP A 51 -11.58 -52.34 5.70
C ASP A 51 -10.15 -52.79 5.34
N ALA A 52 -9.46 -52.01 4.50
CA ALA A 52 -8.07 -52.23 4.18
C ALA A 52 -7.14 -51.87 5.36
N PRO A 53 -5.94 -52.48 5.45
CA PRO A 53 -4.92 -52.15 6.44
C PRO A 53 -4.49 -50.67 6.44
N VAL A 54 -4.69 -49.97 5.32
CA VAL A 54 -4.35 -48.56 5.15
C VAL A 54 -5.55 -47.80 4.59
N LEU A 55 -5.87 -46.66 5.20
CA LEU A 55 -6.79 -45.67 4.65
C LEU A 55 -5.97 -44.42 4.25
N LEU A 56 -5.98 -44.07 2.97
CA LEU A 56 -5.37 -42.87 2.40
C LEU A 56 -6.45 -41.81 2.20
N SER A 57 -6.22 -40.61 2.74
CA SER A 57 -7.14 -39.48 2.58
C SER A 57 -6.37 -38.16 2.60
N SER A 58 -6.96 -37.12 2.04
CA SER A 58 -6.52 -35.73 2.18
C SER A 58 -7.44 -34.89 3.05
N ASP A 59 -8.58 -35.45 3.47
CA ASP A 59 -9.54 -34.82 4.35
C ASP A 59 -9.48 -35.40 5.77
N PRO A 60 -8.87 -34.70 6.74
CA PRO A 60 -8.85 -35.15 8.14
C PRO A 60 -10.25 -35.27 8.74
N GLU A 61 -11.24 -34.57 8.19
CA GLU A 61 -12.59 -34.53 8.71
C GLU A 61 -13.52 -35.61 8.13
N HIS A 62 -13.02 -36.37 7.14
CA HIS A 62 -13.79 -37.41 6.46
C HIS A 62 -14.33 -38.47 7.44
N PRO A 63 -15.59 -38.93 7.32
CA PRO A 63 -16.19 -39.87 8.27
C PRO A 63 -15.38 -41.16 8.49
N ALA A 64 -14.83 -41.74 7.41
CA ALA A 64 -13.99 -42.93 7.50
C ALA A 64 -12.66 -42.68 8.23
N VAL A 65 -12.06 -41.50 8.05
CA VAL A 65 -10.83 -41.09 8.75
C VAL A 65 -11.12 -40.96 10.24
N LYS A 66 -12.17 -40.22 10.61
CA LYS A 66 -12.60 -40.08 12.01
C LYS A 66 -12.89 -41.42 12.67
N ALA A 67 -13.58 -42.32 11.97
CA ALA A 67 -13.90 -43.65 12.48
C ALA A 67 -12.65 -44.49 12.75
N ARG A 68 -11.69 -44.54 11.80
CA ARG A 68 -10.42 -45.27 11.97
C ARG A 68 -9.56 -44.68 13.09
N LEU A 69 -9.45 -43.35 13.17
CA LEU A 69 -8.72 -42.69 14.26
C LEU A 69 -9.38 -42.93 15.63
N ALA A 70 -10.71 -42.89 15.71
CA ALA A 70 -11.45 -43.20 16.94
C ALA A 70 -11.28 -44.67 17.36
N ALA A 71 -11.09 -45.58 16.41
CA ALA A 71 -10.75 -46.99 16.66
C ALA A 71 -9.30 -47.21 17.11
N GLY A 72 -8.46 -46.16 17.13
CA GLY A 72 -7.08 -46.20 17.58
C GLY A 72 -6.05 -46.52 16.50
N ASP A 73 -6.40 -46.35 15.22
CA ASP A 73 -5.45 -46.53 14.13
C ASP A 73 -4.30 -45.52 14.19
N ARG A 74 -3.13 -45.95 13.73
CA ARG A 74 -1.94 -45.10 13.67
C ARG A 74 -2.13 -44.03 12.60
N LEU A 75 -1.96 -42.76 12.97
CA LEU A 75 -1.91 -41.65 12.03
C LEU A 75 -0.48 -41.44 11.51
N ILE A 76 -0.33 -41.37 10.19
CA ILE A 76 0.86 -40.84 9.52
C ILE A 76 0.38 -39.67 8.66
N ALA A 77 0.80 -38.45 8.99
CA ALA A 77 0.32 -37.25 8.31
C ALA A 77 1.50 -36.44 7.76
N ALA A 78 1.29 -35.79 6.62
CA ALA A 78 2.17 -34.70 6.20
C ALA A 78 2.13 -33.57 7.26
N PRO A 79 3.24 -32.82 7.43
CA PRO A 79 3.20 -31.59 8.23
C PRO A 79 2.04 -30.71 7.77
N GLN A 80 1.31 -30.12 8.71
CA GLN A 80 0.23 -29.20 8.36
C GLN A 80 0.77 -28.06 7.51
N ALA A 81 -0.05 -27.62 6.55
CA ALA A 81 0.22 -26.44 5.74
C ALA A 81 0.59 -25.27 6.66
N LYS A 82 1.74 -24.65 6.39
CA LYS A 82 2.20 -23.48 7.12
C LYS A 82 1.33 -22.28 6.77
N ALA A 83 1.10 -21.42 7.75
CA ALA A 83 0.51 -20.11 7.50
C ALA A 83 1.35 -19.36 6.45
N GLY A 84 0.67 -18.81 5.43
CA GLY A 84 1.31 -18.11 4.31
C GLY A 84 1.54 -18.94 3.05
N GLU A 85 1.31 -20.26 3.04
CA GLU A 85 1.52 -21.08 1.83
C GLU A 85 0.69 -20.64 0.61
N ARG A 86 -0.49 -20.04 0.83
CA ARG A 86 -1.31 -19.45 -0.25
C ARG A 86 -0.62 -18.30 -0.98
N ILE A 87 0.28 -17.59 -0.31
CA ILE A 87 1.06 -16.51 -0.94
C ILE A 87 1.97 -17.10 -2.02
N VAL A 88 2.53 -18.30 -1.80
CA VAL A 88 3.37 -18.98 -2.80
C VAL A 88 2.57 -19.33 -4.06
N ASP A 89 1.30 -19.75 -3.92
CA ASP A 89 0.44 -19.95 -5.10
C ASP A 89 0.19 -18.62 -5.84
N ALA A 90 -0.07 -17.54 -5.09
CA ALA A 90 -0.33 -16.23 -5.66
C ALA A 90 0.89 -15.68 -6.41
N VAL A 91 2.10 -15.90 -5.89
CA VAL A 91 3.36 -15.58 -6.59
C VAL A 91 3.46 -16.34 -7.92
N ALA A 92 3.21 -17.66 -7.91
CA ALA A 92 3.25 -18.46 -9.13
C ALA A 92 2.16 -18.05 -10.14
N MET A 93 0.97 -17.69 -9.64
CA MET A 93 -0.11 -17.18 -10.48
C MET A 93 0.25 -15.84 -11.10
N MET A 94 0.82 -14.92 -10.32
CA MET A 94 1.28 -13.62 -10.81
C MET A 94 2.39 -13.77 -11.87
N ASP A 95 3.35 -14.67 -11.67
CA ASP A 95 4.39 -14.94 -12.67
C ASP A 95 3.78 -15.44 -14.00
N LYS A 96 2.81 -16.35 -13.90
CA LYS A 96 2.07 -16.82 -15.08
C LYS A 96 1.30 -15.69 -15.76
N LEU A 97 0.57 -14.89 -14.99
CA LEU A 97 -0.18 -13.75 -15.52
C LEU A 97 0.75 -12.74 -16.18
N ARG A 98 1.88 -12.38 -15.55
CA ARG A 98 2.89 -11.50 -16.14
C ARG A 98 3.46 -12.05 -17.45
N THR A 99 3.66 -13.36 -17.53
CA THR A 99 4.30 -14.02 -18.68
C THR A 99 3.33 -14.20 -19.86
N ASP A 100 2.10 -14.65 -19.58
CA ASP A 100 1.15 -15.08 -20.61
C ASP A 100 -0.05 -14.13 -20.78
N GLY A 101 -0.29 -13.26 -19.80
CA GLY A 101 -1.46 -12.39 -19.71
C GLY A 101 -1.31 -11.13 -20.57
N PRO A 102 -2.34 -10.76 -21.35
CA PRO A 102 -2.26 -9.63 -22.28
C PRO A 102 -2.23 -8.28 -21.57
N TRP A 103 -2.87 -8.15 -20.40
CA TRP A 103 -2.90 -6.89 -19.66
C TRP A 103 -1.74 -6.81 -18.67
N GLU A 104 -1.46 -7.91 -17.97
CA GLU A 104 -0.45 -8.02 -16.92
C GLU A 104 0.98 -7.86 -17.46
N SER A 105 1.24 -8.36 -18.68
CA SER A 105 2.52 -8.18 -19.37
C SER A 105 2.80 -6.74 -19.78
N GLU A 106 1.77 -5.91 -19.99
CA GLU A 106 1.91 -4.51 -20.36
C GLU A 106 2.03 -3.56 -19.16
N GLN A 107 1.78 -4.05 -17.94
CA GLN A 107 1.84 -3.19 -16.75
C GLN A 107 3.26 -2.73 -16.43
N THR A 108 3.35 -1.53 -15.89
CA THR A 108 4.57 -0.88 -15.40
C THR A 108 4.35 -0.40 -13.97
N HIS A 109 5.43 -0.07 -13.26
CA HIS A 109 5.27 0.54 -11.93
C HIS A 109 4.43 1.81 -11.97
N ASP A 110 4.56 2.63 -13.01
CA ASP A 110 3.82 3.89 -13.13
C ASP A 110 2.34 3.68 -13.46
N SER A 111 2.01 2.74 -14.37
CA SER A 111 0.60 2.46 -14.71
C SER A 111 -0.19 1.92 -13.52
N LEU A 112 0.48 1.23 -12.58
CA LEU A 112 -0.15 0.63 -11.42
C LEU A 112 -0.35 1.57 -10.22
N ARG A 113 0.31 2.74 -10.21
CA ARG A 113 0.23 3.70 -9.09
C ARG A 113 -1.19 4.13 -8.75
N ARG A 114 -2.04 4.30 -9.76
CA ARG A 114 -3.44 4.70 -9.58
C ARG A 114 -4.19 3.62 -8.80
N TYR A 115 -4.10 2.37 -9.25
CA TYR A 115 -4.79 1.25 -8.62
C TYR A 115 -4.33 1.08 -7.16
N LEU A 116 -3.01 1.09 -6.90
CA LEU A 116 -2.52 1.02 -5.51
C LEU A 116 -3.09 2.12 -4.60
N LEU A 117 -3.30 3.32 -5.12
CA LEU A 117 -3.92 4.40 -4.34
C LEU A 117 -5.40 4.14 -4.08
N GLU A 118 -6.14 3.68 -5.11
CA GLU A 118 -7.55 3.27 -5.01
C GLU A 118 -7.70 2.16 -3.95
N GLU A 119 -6.97 1.05 -4.07
CA GLU A 119 -7.02 -0.08 -3.10
C GLU A 119 -6.65 0.35 -1.66
N THR A 120 -5.76 1.35 -1.52
CA THR A 120 -5.41 1.87 -0.19
C THR A 120 -6.58 2.61 0.46
N TYR A 121 -7.36 3.35 -0.33
CA TYR A 121 -8.54 4.05 0.17
C TYR A 121 -9.71 3.09 0.43
N GLU A 122 -9.92 2.09 -0.44
CA GLU A 122 -10.91 1.05 -0.23
C GLU A 122 -10.59 0.25 1.05
N LEU A 123 -9.31 -0.08 1.28
CA LEU A 123 -8.85 -0.65 2.55
C LEU A 123 -9.17 0.25 3.76
N PHE A 124 -9.02 1.57 3.65
CA PHE A 124 -9.37 2.48 4.74
C PHE A 124 -10.88 2.48 5.03
N ASP A 125 -11.70 2.44 3.99
CA ASP A 125 -13.15 2.35 4.11
C ASP A 125 -13.58 1.02 4.73
N ALA A 126 -12.97 -0.10 4.32
CA ALA A 126 -13.22 -1.41 4.90
C ALA A 126 -12.85 -1.48 6.40
N VAL A 127 -11.70 -0.91 6.79
CA VAL A 127 -11.28 -0.78 8.19
C VAL A 127 -12.30 0.04 8.98
N ARG A 128 -12.80 1.14 8.41
CA ARG A 128 -13.81 2.00 9.04
C ARG A 128 -15.16 1.30 9.15
N GLY A 129 -15.56 0.53 8.15
CA GLY A 129 -16.81 -0.22 8.10
C GLY A 129 -16.85 -1.39 9.08
N GLY A 130 -15.70 -1.96 9.43
CA GLY A 130 -15.59 -3.07 10.38
C GLY A 130 -16.07 -4.41 9.82
N ASN A 131 -16.27 -4.50 8.51
CA ASN A 131 -16.63 -5.72 7.80
C ASN A 131 -15.38 -6.56 7.54
N ALA A 132 -15.30 -7.74 8.17
CA ALA A 132 -14.12 -8.59 8.09
C ALA A 132 -13.93 -9.24 6.70
N ASP A 133 -15.00 -9.47 5.95
CA ASP A 133 -14.90 -10.06 4.61
C ASP A 133 -14.36 -9.04 3.60
N GLU A 134 -14.90 -7.82 3.64
CA GLU A 134 -14.43 -6.68 2.85
C GLU A 134 -12.98 -6.33 3.20
N LEU A 135 -12.65 -6.24 4.49
CA LEU A 135 -11.26 -6.03 4.93
C LEU A 135 -10.30 -7.10 4.38
N ARG A 136 -10.74 -8.36 4.28
CA ARG A 136 -9.93 -9.44 3.71
C ARG A 136 -9.74 -9.28 2.20
N GLU A 137 -10.77 -8.83 1.50
CA GLU A 137 -10.75 -8.55 0.06
C GLU A 137 -9.75 -7.43 -0.25
N GLU A 138 -9.90 -6.28 0.40
CA GLU A 138 -9.02 -5.11 0.19
C GLU A 138 -7.55 -5.38 0.57
N LEU A 139 -7.32 -6.15 1.65
CA LEU A 139 -5.96 -6.61 1.98
C LEU A 139 -5.38 -7.53 0.90
N GLY A 140 -6.24 -8.28 0.22
CA GLY A 140 -5.90 -9.09 -0.95
C GLY A 140 -5.49 -8.24 -2.14
N ASP A 141 -6.21 -7.15 -2.41
CA ASP A 141 -5.90 -6.26 -3.54
C ASP A 141 -4.64 -5.41 -3.29
N VAL A 142 -4.42 -4.95 -2.06
CA VAL A 142 -3.12 -4.36 -1.70
C VAL A 142 -1.97 -5.38 -1.83
N LEU A 143 -2.20 -6.65 -1.45
CA LEU A 143 -1.21 -7.71 -1.67
C LEU A 143 -0.97 -7.98 -3.17
N LEU A 144 -2.02 -7.94 -3.99
CA LEU A 144 -1.92 -8.07 -5.45
C LEU A 144 -1.00 -6.99 -6.04
N GLN A 145 -1.12 -5.74 -5.59
CA GLN A 145 -0.23 -4.66 -6.01
C GLN A 145 1.23 -4.95 -5.62
N VAL A 146 1.50 -5.45 -4.41
CA VAL A 146 2.86 -5.84 -3.98
C VAL A 146 3.44 -6.93 -4.91
N LEU A 147 2.64 -7.94 -5.25
CA LEU A 147 3.05 -9.01 -6.15
C LEU A 147 3.34 -8.49 -7.56
N PHE A 148 2.52 -7.58 -8.08
CA PHE A 148 2.76 -6.95 -9.39
C PHE A 148 4.08 -6.19 -9.42
N HIS A 149 4.30 -5.31 -8.45
CA HIS A 149 5.52 -4.50 -8.39
C HIS A 149 6.76 -5.40 -8.20
N ALA A 150 6.69 -6.44 -7.36
CA ALA A 150 7.79 -7.38 -7.21
C ALA A 150 8.09 -8.10 -8.54
N ARG A 151 7.06 -8.61 -9.22
CA ARG A 151 7.26 -9.36 -10.46
C ARG A 151 7.71 -8.48 -11.64
N ILE A 152 7.27 -7.22 -11.72
CA ILE A 152 7.77 -6.25 -12.70
C ILE A 152 9.25 -5.92 -12.44
N ALA A 153 9.65 -5.82 -11.17
CA ALA A 153 11.05 -5.54 -10.81
C ALA A 153 12.00 -6.68 -11.20
N GLU A 154 11.51 -7.92 -11.30
CA GLU A 154 12.29 -9.06 -11.82
C GLU A 154 12.69 -8.88 -13.29
N ASP A 155 11.88 -8.16 -14.08
CA ASP A 155 12.17 -7.86 -15.48
C ASP A 155 13.22 -6.74 -15.64
N ALA A 156 13.61 -6.07 -14.55
CA ALA A 156 14.48 -4.90 -14.62
C ALA A 156 15.90 -5.26 -15.11
N PRO A 157 16.46 -4.52 -16.09
CA PRO A 157 17.80 -4.81 -16.59
C PRO A 157 18.92 -4.45 -15.60
N VAL A 158 18.61 -3.62 -14.61
CA VAL A 158 19.56 -3.10 -13.62
C VAL A 158 18.93 -3.22 -12.24
N HIS A 159 19.65 -3.83 -11.30
CA HIS A 159 19.18 -4.11 -9.94
C HIS A 159 17.81 -4.81 -9.85
N PRO A 160 17.58 -5.92 -10.59
CA PRO A 160 16.35 -6.68 -10.44
C PRO A 160 16.22 -7.25 -9.03
N PHE A 161 14.98 -7.39 -8.57
CA PHE A 161 14.63 -8.05 -7.32
C PHE A 161 13.27 -8.74 -7.48
N ASN A 162 13.00 -9.73 -6.64
CA ASN A 162 11.73 -10.48 -6.64
C ASN A 162 10.97 -10.35 -5.32
N ILE A 163 9.87 -11.09 -5.20
CA ILE A 163 9.05 -11.10 -3.97
C ILE A 163 9.81 -11.62 -2.74
N ASP A 164 10.75 -12.54 -2.91
CA ASP A 164 11.56 -13.06 -1.81
C ASP A 164 12.54 -12.00 -1.31
N ASP A 165 13.11 -11.17 -2.19
CA ASP A 165 13.94 -10.03 -1.81
C ASP A 165 13.13 -8.98 -1.03
N VAL A 166 11.87 -8.73 -1.44
CA VAL A 166 10.95 -7.85 -0.71
C VAL A 166 10.67 -8.41 0.69
N ALA A 167 10.39 -9.71 0.79
CA ALA A 167 10.12 -10.37 2.07
C ALA A 167 11.36 -10.38 2.98
N ASP A 168 12.54 -10.70 2.45
CA ASP A 168 13.80 -10.68 3.20
C ASP A 168 14.15 -9.26 3.70
N SER A 169 13.93 -8.23 2.87
CA SER A 169 14.07 -6.83 3.28
C SER A 169 13.14 -6.48 4.45
N LEU A 170 11.87 -6.91 4.41
CA LEU A 170 10.91 -6.74 5.50
C LEU A 170 11.35 -7.49 6.76
N VAL A 171 11.75 -8.76 6.65
CA VAL A 171 12.18 -9.59 7.77
C VAL A 171 13.41 -9.00 8.45
N ARG A 172 14.42 -8.59 7.69
CA ARG A 172 15.62 -7.92 8.23
C ARG A 172 15.27 -6.63 8.95
N LYS A 173 14.39 -5.81 8.36
CA LYS A 173 13.92 -4.55 8.95
C LYS A 173 13.18 -4.79 10.27
N LEU A 174 12.27 -5.76 10.33
CA LEU A 174 11.58 -6.12 11.57
C LEU A 174 12.55 -6.69 12.61
N GLY A 175 13.46 -7.57 12.19
CA GLY A 175 14.53 -8.14 13.02
C GLY A 175 15.40 -7.08 13.70
N ASN A 176 15.75 -6.02 12.96
CA ASN A 176 16.59 -4.94 13.47
C ASN A 176 15.85 -3.97 14.39
N ARG A 177 14.54 -3.77 14.19
CA ARG A 177 13.76 -2.76 14.91
C ARG A 177 13.12 -3.23 16.20
N VAL A 178 12.79 -4.52 16.31
CA VAL A 178 12.17 -5.11 17.52
C VAL A 178 12.92 -6.33 18.06
N PRO A 179 14.26 -6.26 18.26
CA PRO A 179 15.05 -7.42 18.65
C PRO A 179 14.64 -8.02 20.00
N ALA A 180 14.23 -7.18 20.98
CA ALA A 180 13.80 -7.62 22.30
C ALA A 180 12.51 -8.49 22.23
N VAL A 181 11.52 -8.05 21.45
CA VAL A 181 10.26 -8.79 21.25
C VAL A 181 10.54 -10.14 20.58
N LEU A 182 11.42 -10.17 19.57
CA LEU A 182 11.79 -11.40 18.87
C LEU A 182 12.65 -12.34 19.71
N ALA A 183 13.42 -11.81 20.67
CA ALA A 183 14.16 -12.58 21.67
C ALA A 183 13.27 -13.11 22.81
N GLY A 184 11.98 -12.75 22.84
CA GLY A 184 11.05 -13.14 23.91
C GLY A 184 11.25 -12.37 25.22
N GLU A 185 11.92 -11.22 25.17
CA GLU A 185 12.13 -10.34 26.32
C GLU A 185 10.85 -9.54 26.60
N SER A 186 10.59 -9.28 27.89
CA SER A 186 9.50 -8.37 28.28
C SER A 186 10.01 -6.94 28.23
N ILE A 187 9.39 -6.12 27.38
CA ILE A 187 9.69 -4.69 27.19
C ILE A 187 8.39 -3.90 27.31
N SER A 188 8.44 -2.69 27.87
CA SER A 188 7.27 -1.81 27.90
C SER A 188 7.00 -1.18 26.52
N LEU A 189 5.77 -0.69 26.30
CA LEU A 189 5.40 -0.02 25.06
C LEU A 189 6.29 1.20 24.78
N ASP A 190 6.55 2.03 25.80
CA ASP A 190 7.36 3.24 25.65
C ASP A 190 8.81 2.91 25.28
N GLU A 191 9.39 1.89 25.90
CA GLU A 191 10.73 1.40 25.57
C GLU A 191 10.79 0.81 24.17
N GLN A 192 9.75 0.07 23.75
CA GLN A 192 9.68 -0.49 22.41
C GLN A 192 9.58 0.62 21.34
N LEU A 193 8.78 1.66 21.58
CA LEU A 193 8.65 2.81 20.68
C LEU A 193 9.96 3.60 20.61
N ALA A 194 10.63 3.83 21.74
CA ALA A 194 11.93 4.48 21.78
C ALA A 194 12.99 3.69 21.01
N GLN A 195 13.07 2.37 21.21
CA GLN A 195 13.97 1.48 20.48
C GLN A 195 13.67 1.50 18.97
N TRP A 196 12.39 1.50 18.59
CA TRP A 196 11.97 1.55 17.19
C TRP A 196 12.46 2.83 16.50
N GLU A 197 12.23 3.99 17.12
CA GLU A 197 12.65 5.28 16.55
C GLU A 197 14.18 5.43 16.54
N GLU A 198 14.89 4.95 17.57
CA GLU A 198 16.36 4.94 17.59
C GLU A 198 16.93 4.11 16.42
N ARG A 199 16.46 2.88 16.24
CA ARG A 199 16.92 1.98 15.17
C ARG A 199 16.60 2.53 13.79
N LYS A 200 15.39 3.09 13.62
CA LYS A 200 14.97 3.78 12.40
C LYS A 200 15.85 5.00 12.10
N ALA A 201 16.28 5.76 13.11
CA ALA A 201 17.20 6.87 12.93
C ALA A 201 18.62 6.40 12.57
N GLN A 202 19.10 5.29 13.13
CA GLN A 202 20.39 4.68 12.77
C GLN A 202 20.40 4.20 11.31
N GLU A 203 19.36 3.49 10.85
CA GLU A 203 19.21 3.07 9.44
C GLU A 203 19.25 4.26 8.48
N GLN A 204 18.59 5.35 8.88
CA GLN A 204 18.53 6.59 8.11
C GLN A 204 19.87 7.33 8.03
N LYS A 205 20.73 7.20 9.04
CA LYS A 205 22.10 7.78 9.04
C LYS A 205 23.09 6.99 8.18
N VAL A 206 22.88 5.68 8.02
CA VAL A 206 23.74 4.80 7.21
C VAL A 206 23.51 5.02 5.71
N LYS A 207 22.30 5.40 5.31
CA LYS A 207 22.06 5.93 3.97
C LYS A 207 22.76 7.29 3.88
N ALA A 208 23.84 7.39 3.10
CA ALA A 208 24.50 8.67 2.85
C ALA A 208 23.47 9.64 2.28
N ARG A 209 23.16 10.71 3.02
CA ARG A 209 22.18 11.73 2.63
C ARG A 209 22.91 13.03 2.33
N GLY A 210 22.57 13.63 1.19
CA GLY A 210 23.00 14.99 0.87
C GLY A 210 22.14 16.02 1.58
N SER A 211 20.85 15.71 1.81
CA SER A 211 19.85 16.60 2.38
C SER A 211 18.97 15.92 3.44
N SER A 212 18.48 16.69 4.43
CA SER A 212 17.45 16.21 5.37
C SER A 212 16.10 15.92 4.69
N MET A 213 15.88 16.45 3.49
CA MET A 213 14.70 16.26 2.64
C MET A 213 14.80 15.04 1.71
N ASP A 214 15.92 14.32 1.72
CA ASP A 214 16.07 13.07 0.96
C ASP A 214 15.10 11.99 1.48
N ASP A 215 14.60 11.16 0.55
CA ASP A 215 13.62 10.10 0.75
C ASP A 215 12.25 10.57 1.31
N VAL A 216 11.91 11.85 1.24
CA VAL A 216 10.55 12.33 1.59
C VAL A 216 9.60 12.01 0.42
N PRO A 217 8.58 11.14 0.60
CA PRO A 217 7.65 10.80 -0.47
C PRO A 217 6.70 11.97 -0.74
N THR A 218 6.95 12.70 -1.82
CA THR A 218 6.21 13.92 -2.20
C THR A 218 4.80 13.65 -2.72
N GLY A 219 4.48 12.40 -3.07
CA GLY A 219 3.14 11.99 -3.54
C GLY A 219 2.07 11.86 -2.45
N GLN A 220 2.41 12.01 -1.16
CA GLN A 220 1.43 11.97 -0.06
C GLN A 220 0.52 13.22 -0.07
N PRO A 221 -0.71 13.17 0.49
CA PRO A 221 -1.56 14.35 0.72
C PRO A 221 -0.79 15.49 1.40
N ALA A 222 -1.11 16.73 1.05
CA ALA A 222 -0.29 17.90 1.36
C ALA A 222 -0.09 18.08 2.87
N LEU A 223 -1.14 17.86 3.66
CA LEU A 223 -1.06 17.92 5.12
C LEU A 223 -0.09 16.86 5.71
N ALA A 224 -0.15 15.63 5.20
CA ALA A 224 0.74 14.55 5.66
C ALA A 224 2.19 14.80 5.23
N LEU A 225 2.38 15.32 4.01
CA LEU A 225 3.68 15.75 3.52
C LEU A 225 4.26 16.87 4.41
N THR A 226 3.48 17.90 4.69
CA THR A 226 3.87 19.02 5.56
C THR A 226 4.25 18.55 6.96
N GLN A 227 3.44 17.71 7.61
CA GLN A 227 3.79 17.13 8.92
C GLN A 227 5.14 16.40 8.90
N LYS A 228 5.39 15.61 7.85
CA LYS A 228 6.65 14.87 7.70
C LYS A 228 7.84 15.79 7.47
N VAL A 229 7.68 16.82 6.64
CA VAL A 229 8.71 17.83 6.36
C VAL A 229 9.02 18.63 7.64
N LEU A 230 8.00 19.07 8.38
CA LEU A 230 8.16 19.76 9.66
C LEU A 230 8.93 18.89 10.69
N ALA A 231 8.62 17.60 10.77
CA ALA A 231 9.37 16.68 11.63
C ALA A 231 10.84 16.54 11.21
N ARG A 232 11.13 16.53 9.90
CA ARG A 232 12.51 16.45 9.36
C ARG A 232 13.31 17.71 9.66
N VAL A 233 12.76 18.89 9.42
CA VAL A 233 13.47 20.16 9.69
C VAL A 233 13.68 20.38 11.18
N ALA A 234 12.72 19.99 12.03
CA ALA A 234 12.89 20.04 13.48
C ALA A 234 14.03 19.12 13.95
N GLN A 235 14.12 17.92 13.38
CA GLN A 235 15.23 16.99 13.64
C GLN A 235 16.59 17.51 13.13
N ALA A 236 16.58 18.27 12.03
CA ALA A 236 17.76 18.92 11.46
C ALA A 236 18.17 20.22 12.20
N GLY A 237 17.40 20.64 13.21
CA GLY A 237 17.70 21.82 14.03
C GLY A 237 17.30 23.16 13.39
N LEU A 238 16.41 23.15 12.39
CA LEU A 238 15.90 24.40 11.81
C LEU A 238 15.10 25.19 12.85
N PRO A 239 15.40 26.49 13.06
CA PRO A 239 14.60 27.35 13.93
C PRO A 239 13.14 27.44 13.47
N ALA A 240 12.20 27.32 14.41
CA ALA A 240 10.77 27.27 14.12
C ALA A 240 10.23 28.55 13.46
N ASP A 241 10.86 29.70 13.68
CA ASP A 241 10.51 30.98 13.08
C ASP A 241 10.86 31.08 11.59
N LEU A 242 11.73 30.21 11.07
CA LEU A 242 12.06 30.13 9.64
C LEU A 242 11.03 29.30 8.86
N VAL A 243 10.09 28.62 9.53
CA VAL A 243 9.01 27.88 8.89
C VAL A 243 7.93 28.86 8.41
N PRO A 244 7.58 28.88 7.12
CA PRO A 244 6.53 29.76 6.61
C PRO A 244 5.17 29.48 7.24
N ALA A 245 4.42 30.55 7.56
CA ALA A 245 3.10 30.43 8.18
C ALA A 245 2.10 29.63 7.31
N THR A 246 2.28 29.64 5.99
CA THR A 246 1.49 28.85 5.03
C THR A 246 1.57 27.34 5.26
N LEU A 247 2.64 26.85 5.89
CA LEU A 247 2.77 25.43 6.28
C LEU A 247 2.09 25.09 7.61
N THR A 248 1.84 26.09 8.45
CA THR A 248 1.28 25.91 9.79
C THR A 248 -0.18 26.35 9.92
N SER A 249 -0.69 27.09 8.94
CA SER A 249 -2.04 27.63 8.91
C SER A 249 -2.65 27.46 7.53
N VAL A 250 -3.64 26.58 7.42
CA VAL A 250 -4.33 26.25 6.17
C VAL A 250 -5.76 26.76 6.23
N ALA A 251 -6.17 27.58 5.26
CA ALA A 251 -7.54 28.03 5.11
C ALA A 251 -8.25 27.15 4.07
N VAL A 252 -9.44 26.64 4.41
CA VAL A 252 -10.27 25.83 3.51
C VAL A 252 -11.54 26.60 3.20
N SER A 253 -11.80 26.86 1.92
CA SER A 253 -13.02 27.49 1.41
C SER A 253 -13.41 26.88 0.06
N ALA A 254 -14.63 27.15 -0.42
CA ALA A 254 -15.13 26.58 -1.67
C ALA A 254 -14.36 27.08 -2.92
N ASP A 255 -13.71 28.23 -2.82
CA ASP A 255 -13.08 28.92 -3.96
C ASP A 255 -11.55 28.72 -4.01
N VAL A 256 -10.98 27.93 -3.09
CA VAL A 256 -9.54 27.75 -2.94
C VAL A 256 -9.18 26.27 -3.00
N ASP A 257 -8.19 25.93 -3.81
CA ASP A 257 -7.61 24.59 -3.86
C ASP A 257 -6.53 24.43 -2.78
N ALA A 258 -6.99 24.32 -1.53
CA ALA A 258 -6.12 24.30 -0.36
C ALA A 258 -5.09 23.14 -0.38
N GLU A 259 -5.44 22.02 -1.02
CA GLU A 259 -4.54 20.87 -1.17
C GLU A 259 -3.39 21.19 -2.12
N ASN A 260 -3.66 21.74 -3.30
CA ASN A 260 -2.62 22.11 -4.26
C ASN A 260 -1.80 23.32 -3.80
N ASP A 261 -2.42 24.29 -3.13
CA ASP A 261 -1.72 25.45 -2.57
C ASP A 261 -0.74 25.02 -1.49
N LEU A 262 -1.18 24.22 -0.51
CA LEU A 262 -0.30 23.69 0.54
C LEU A 262 0.79 22.79 -0.04
N ARG A 263 0.46 21.96 -1.04
CA ARG A 263 1.42 21.11 -1.74
C ARG A 263 2.52 21.92 -2.39
N SER A 264 2.15 23.00 -3.09
CA SER A 264 3.12 23.86 -3.75
C SER A 264 4.03 24.53 -2.72
N ALA A 265 3.45 25.07 -1.65
CA ALA A 265 4.20 25.70 -0.56
C ALA A 265 5.18 24.73 0.14
N VAL A 266 4.79 23.48 0.40
CA VAL A 266 5.68 22.52 1.06
C VAL A 266 6.81 22.06 0.12
N LEU A 267 6.56 21.92 -1.18
CA LEU A 267 7.61 21.58 -2.14
C LEU A 267 8.63 22.71 -2.30
N GLU A 268 8.17 23.95 -2.41
CA GLU A 268 9.05 25.14 -2.44
C GLU A 268 9.88 25.26 -1.15
N PHE A 269 9.27 24.99 0.01
CA PHE A 269 9.99 24.96 1.28
C PHE A 269 11.03 23.84 1.33
N MET A 270 10.72 22.64 0.82
CA MET A 270 11.70 21.55 0.71
C MET A 270 12.89 21.95 -0.17
N ASP A 271 12.66 22.64 -1.28
CA ASP A 271 13.71 23.12 -2.18
C ASP A 271 14.55 24.22 -1.54
N THR A 272 13.92 25.12 -0.77
CA THR A 272 14.61 26.11 0.05
C THR A 272 15.55 25.44 1.06
N VAL A 273 15.06 24.43 1.78
CA VAL A 273 15.89 23.68 2.73
C VAL A 273 17.07 23.01 2.03
N ARG A 274 16.85 22.36 0.88
CA ARG A 274 17.94 21.73 0.11
C ARG A 274 19.00 22.73 -0.34
N LEU A 275 18.56 23.91 -0.80
CA LEU A 275 19.46 24.98 -1.22
C LEU A 275 20.32 25.45 -0.04
N VAL A 276 19.72 25.72 1.11
CA VAL A 276 20.45 26.16 2.30
C VAL A 276 21.42 25.09 2.81
N GLU A 277 21.00 23.83 2.82
CA GLU A 277 21.88 22.71 3.16
C GLU A 277 23.08 22.62 2.22
N SER A 278 22.87 22.81 0.92
CA SER A 278 23.93 22.87 -0.09
C SER A 278 24.88 24.05 0.15
N ASP A 279 24.34 25.25 0.45
CA ASP A 279 25.13 26.44 0.71
C ASP A 279 25.96 26.33 2.00
N VAL A 280 25.40 25.71 3.05
CA VAL A 280 26.13 25.38 4.28
C VAL A 280 27.25 24.37 3.99
N ALA A 281 26.99 23.34 3.18
CA ALA A 281 28.03 22.39 2.77
C ALA A 281 29.18 23.09 2.05
N ALA A 282 28.85 23.95 1.07
CA ALA A 282 29.82 24.73 0.32
C ALA A 282 30.62 25.69 1.22
N GLY A 283 29.94 26.36 2.16
CA GLY A 283 30.56 27.24 3.14
C GLY A 283 31.55 26.54 4.07
N ARG A 284 31.23 25.30 4.50
CA ARG A 284 32.10 24.46 5.34
C ARG A 284 33.31 23.91 4.60
N ARG A 285 33.17 23.65 3.30
CA ARG A 285 34.23 23.07 2.44
C ARG A 285 35.37 24.05 2.16
N GLY A 286 35.06 25.34 1.99
CA GLY A 286 36.03 26.35 1.50
C GLY A 286 36.37 26.17 0.01
N GLU A 287 37.28 26.98 -0.53
CA GLU A 287 37.63 27.02 -1.98
C GLU A 287 38.50 25.83 -2.47
N ASP A 288 39.02 24.99 -1.56
CA ASP A 288 40.14 24.07 -1.86
C ASP A 288 39.72 22.65 -2.34
N VAL A 289 38.42 22.30 -2.37
CA VAL A 289 37.94 20.96 -2.80
C VAL A 289 36.87 21.06 -3.89
N PRO A 290 37.07 20.47 -5.09
CA PRO A 290 36.06 20.43 -6.16
C PRO A 290 34.78 19.72 -5.74
N GLU A 291 33.62 20.26 -6.15
CA GLU A 291 32.28 19.77 -5.78
C GLU A 291 32.04 18.31 -6.14
N GLU A 292 32.59 17.85 -7.26
CA GLU A 292 32.47 16.48 -7.75
C GLU A 292 33.21 15.43 -6.90
N LEU A 293 34.06 15.85 -5.95
CA LEU A 293 34.90 14.98 -5.12
C LEU A 293 34.56 15.06 -3.62
N ASP A 294 33.59 15.88 -3.23
CA ASP A 294 33.22 16.02 -1.82
C ASP A 294 32.20 14.96 -1.40
N VAL A 295 32.71 13.97 -0.67
CA VAL A 295 31.92 12.90 -0.04
C VAL A 295 31.66 13.17 1.44
N THR A 296 31.94 14.39 1.92
CA THR A 296 31.81 14.73 3.34
C THR A 296 30.33 14.85 3.71
N PRO A 297 29.84 14.07 4.68
CA PRO A 297 28.47 14.22 5.16
C PRO A 297 28.25 15.62 5.70
N LEU A 298 27.11 16.23 5.38
CA LEU A 298 26.74 17.58 5.80
C LEU A 298 26.88 17.78 7.31
N GLY A 299 26.66 16.74 8.12
CA GLY A 299 26.71 16.81 9.58
C GLY A 299 25.53 17.60 10.17
N SER A 300 25.60 17.95 11.46
CA SER A 300 24.58 18.81 12.09
C SER A 300 24.79 20.27 11.67
N ILE A 301 23.74 20.95 11.25
CA ILE A 301 23.74 22.40 10.97
C ILE A 301 23.35 23.15 12.25
N THR A 302 24.09 24.18 12.60
CA THR A 302 23.79 25.03 13.75
C THR A 302 22.70 26.06 13.42
N GLU A 303 22.02 26.59 14.44
CA GLU A 303 21.04 27.67 14.25
C GLU A 303 21.65 28.90 13.54
N GLU A 304 22.89 29.26 13.86
CA GLU A 304 23.58 30.40 13.25
C GLU A 304 23.83 30.17 11.76
N GLU A 305 24.22 28.96 11.36
CA GLU A 305 24.40 28.60 9.96
C GLU A 305 23.07 28.59 9.20
N TRP A 306 22.02 28.01 9.79
CA TRP A 306 20.67 28.09 9.22
C TRP A 306 20.30 29.54 8.93
N ARG A 307 20.43 30.43 9.92
CA ARG A 307 20.09 31.86 9.77
C ARG A 307 20.98 32.60 8.77
N THR A 308 22.26 32.24 8.68
CA THR A 308 23.22 32.89 7.78
C THR A 308 22.89 32.63 6.32
N TYR A 309 22.51 31.40 5.99
CA TYR A 309 22.26 30.96 4.62
C TYR A 309 20.77 30.98 4.25
N TRP A 310 19.85 31.18 5.20
CA TRP A 310 18.41 31.24 4.91
C TRP A 310 18.05 32.42 4.00
N PRO A 311 17.25 32.21 2.94
CA PRO A 311 16.77 33.30 2.10
C PRO A 311 15.90 34.27 2.93
N GLY A 312 16.35 35.53 3.07
CA GLY A 312 15.51 36.61 3.62
C GLY A 312 15.80 37.09 5.05
N ALA A 313 17.06 37.07 5.53
CA ALA A 313 17.44 37.77 6.76
C ALA A 313 17.37 39.33 6.71
N VAL A 314 16.72 39.92 5.70
CA VAL A 314 16.44 41.37 5.65
C VAL A 314 15.04 41.59 5.08
N ALA A 315 14.04 41.69 5.95
CA ALA A 315 12.86 42.51 5.68
C ALA A 315 12.99 43.78 6.53
N GLU A 316 13.73 44.78 6.04
CA GLU A 316 13.53 46.13 6.55
C GLU A 316 12.17 46.61 6.05
N PRO A 317 11.31 47.15 6.93
CA PRO A 317 10.06 47.74 6.50
C PRO A 317 10.37 48.96 5.63
N LEU A 318 9.88 48.97 4.40
CA LEU A 318 9.86 50.17 3.56
C LEU A 318 9.13 51.27 4.32
N VAL A 319 9.90 52.24 4.81
CA VAL A 319 9.38 53.54 5.22
C VAL A 319 8.89 54.21 3.94
N VAL A 320 7.58 54.22 3.75
CA VAL A 320 6.94 55.11 2.79
C VAL A 320 6.98 56.51 3.40
N ASP A 321 7.84 57.36 2.83
CA ASP A 321 7.86 58.79 3.09
C ASP A 321 6.55 59.42 2.60
N ASP A 322 5.91 60.18 3.47
CA ASP A 322 4.80 61.09 3.19
C ASP A 322 5.17 62.02 2.02
N PHE A 323 4.32 62.07 0.99
CA PHE A 323 4.24 63.20 0.08
C PHE A 323 2.79 63.71 0.06
N ASP A 324 2.60 64.81 0.77
CA ASP A 324 1.42 65.68 0.72
C ASP A 324 1.46 66.61 -0.52
N ASP A 325 0.25 67.06 -0.90
CA ASP A 325 -0.12 68.24 -1.71
C ASP A 325 0.11 68.19 -3.24
N GLU A 326 -0.77 68.66 -4.15
CA GLU A 326 -1.99 69.50 -4.08
C GLU A 326 -2.70 69.47 -5.47
N ASP A 327 -4.03 69.61 -5.47
CA ASP A 327 -4.97 70.21 -6.44
C ASP A 327 -4.68 70.31 -7.97
N ASP A 328 -5.65 69.87 -8.78
CA ASP A 328 -6.29 70.75 -9.79
C ASP A 328 -7.72 70.30 -10.15
N ALA A 329 -8.60 71.28 -10.29
CA ALA A 329 -10.04 71.17 -10.47
C ALA A 329 -10.46 71.58 -11.90
N GLY A 330 -11.63 71.10 -12.35
CA GLY A 330 -12.35 71.60 -13.53
C GLY A 330 -13.17 70.49 -14.18
N ASP A 331 -14.42 70.26 -13.78
CA ASP A 331 -15.64 70.99 -14.16
C ASP A 331 -16.02 70.87 -15.65
N SER A 332 -17.09 70.13 -15.93
CA SER A 332 -18.23 70.64 -16.71
C SER A 332 -19.38 69.63 -16.76
N ALA A 333 -20.58 70.17 -16.56
CA ALA A 333 -21.86 69.54 -16.26
C ALA A 333 -22.74 69.19 -17.48
N ASP A 334 -23.92 68.65 -17.13
CA ASP A 334 -25.19 68.54 -17.88
C ASP A 334 -25.23 67.46 -19.00
N ASP A 335 -26.27 66.63 -19.12
CA ASP A 335 -27.69 66.98 -19.13
C ASP A 335 -28.62 65.78 -18.83
N ALA A 336 -29.89 66.08 -18.57
CA ALA A 336 -30.86 65.26 -17.85
C ALA A 336 -31.90 64.50 -18.72
N ALA A 337 -32.65 63.64 -18.00
CA ALA A 337 -34.08 63.29 -18.14
C ALA A 337 -34.52 62.05 -18.95
N ASP A 338 -35.07 61.09 -18.19
CA ASP A 338 -36.36 60.38 -18.31
C ASP A 338 -36.78 59.72 -19.64
N ASP A 339 -37.08 58.42 -19.64
CA ASP A 339 -38.45 57.89 -19.39
C ASP A 339 -38.65 56.42 -19.86
N ASP A 340 -39.43 55.73 -19.04
CA ASP A 340 -40.39 54.63 -19.27
C ASP A 340 -40.07 53.13 -19.51
N SER A 341 -40.77 52.35 -18.65
CA SER A 341 -41.49 51.08 -18.88
C SER A 341 -40.78 49.71 -19.03
N VAL A 342 -40.80 48.98 -17.91
CA VAL A 342 -41.34 47.62 -17.67
C VAL A 342 -41.57 46.67 -18.87
N ALA A 343 -41.01 45.46 -18.78
CA ALA A 343 -41.61 44.25 -19.38
C ALA A 343 -41.39 43.01 -18.51
N GLU A 344 -42.50 42.46 -18.01
CA GLU A 344 -42.62 41.15 -17.37
C GLU A 344 -42.48 40.01 -18.39
N VAL A 345 -41.95 38.88 -17.94
CA VAL A 345 -41.90 37.61 -18.69
C VAL A 345 -42.97 36.67 -18.14
N ALA A 346 -43.93 36.29 -18.99
CA ALA A 346 -44.88 35.20 -18.76
C ALA A 346 -44.46 33.94 -19.57
N PRO A 347 -44.88 32.74 -19.14
CA PRO A 347 -44.44 31.46 -19.71
C PRO A 347 -45.39 30.97 -20.83
N ASP A 348 -44.92 30.02 -21.64
CA ASP A 348 -45.76 29.30 -22.61
C ASP A 348 -45.66 27.79 -22.38
N GLU A 349 -46.78 27.20 -21.97
CA GLU A 349 -47.08 25.76 -22.04
C GLU A 349 -47.97 25.52 -23.26
N ALA A 350 -47.68 24.48 -24.05
CA ALA A 350 -48.73 23.75 -24.76
C ALA A 350 -48.30 22.31 -25.06
N ALA A 351 -49.08 21.40 -24.50
CA ALA A 351 -49.02 19.94 -24.58
C ALA A 351 -49.53 19.36 -25.92
N SER A 352 -49.22 18.09 -26.18
CA SER A 352 -50.26 17.08 -26.42
C SER A 352 -49.72 15.65 -26.28
N ASP A 353 -50.55 14.84 -25.60
CA ASP A 353 -50.47 13.43 -25.19
C ASP A 353 -50.31 12.44 -26.38
N VAL A 354 -49.97 11.15 -26.21
CA VAL A 354 -50.89 10.08 -25.75
C VAL A 354 -50.16 8.70 -25.69
N ASP A 355 -50.53 7.92 -24.67
CA ASP A 355 -50.50 6.44 -24.39
C ASP A 355 -49.15 5.70 -24.24
N ASP A 356 -48.78 5.07 -23.11
CA ASP A 356 -49.41 4.12 -22.15
C ASP A 356 -49.16 2.63 -22.50
N GLU A 357 -48.15 1.99 -21.87
CA GLU A 357 -48.34 0.85 -20.94
C GLU A 357 -46.99 0.26 -20.43
N PRO A 358 -47.00 -0.42 -19.25
CA PRO A 358 -45.81 -0.84 -18.51
C PRO A 358 -45.45 -2.32 -18.76
N VAL A 359 -44.18 -2.70 -18.57
CA VAL A 359 -43.78 -4.11 -18.46
C VAL A 359 -43.33 -4.39 -17.02
N ALA A 360 -44.21 -5.05 -16.28
CA ALA A 360 -43.89 -5.71 -15.01
C ALA A 360 -43.57 -7.19 -15.24
N ALA A 361 -42.73 -7.71 -14.35
CA ALA A 361 -42.35 -9.11 -14.21
C ALA A 361 -43.55 -10.04 -13.93
N GLU A 362 -43.35 -11.35 -14.16
CA GLU A 362 -43.69 -12.48 -13.25
C GLU A 362 -43.49 -13.86 -13.97
N PRO A 363 -43.46 -15.00 -13.23
CA PRO A 363 -42.59 -16.16 -13.48
C PRO A 363 -43.29 -17.48 -13.90
N ASP A 364 -42.49 -18.55 -14.01
CA ASP A 364 -42.72 -20.01 -13.90
C ASP A 364 -44.06 -20.65 -14.32
N ASP A 365 -44.01 -21.69 -15.18
CA ASP A 365 -44.48 -23.06 -14.82
C ASP A 365 -44.16 -24.13 -15.91
N GLU A 366 -44.10 -25.37 -15.42
CA GLU A 366 -43.71 -26.68 -15.94
C GLU A 366 -44.54 -27.31 -17.09
N THR A 367 -44.08 -28.52 -17.49
CA THR A 367 -44.69 -29.63 -18.25
C THR A 367 -44.36 -29.67 -19.76
N ASP A 368 -43.92 -30.76 -20.39
CA ASP A 368 -44.24 -32.19 -20.19
C ASP A 368 -43.18 -33.12 -20.88
N GLU A 369 -43.11 -34.39 -20.45
CA GLU A 369 -42.18 -35.50 -20.81
C GLU A 369 -42.35 -36.09 -22.27
N PRO A 370 -41.96 -37.36 -22.59
CA PRO A 370 -40.64 -38.02 -22.68
C PRO A 370 -40.32 -38.56 -24.10
N GLY A 371 -39.08 -39.02 -24.34
CA GLY A 371 -38.70 -39.77 -25.55
C GLY A 371 -37.32 -40.41 -25.47
#